data_AF-A0A963MA82-F1
#
_entry.id   AF-A0A963MA82-F1
#
_cell.length_a   1.000
_cell.length_b   1.000
_cell.length_c   1.000
_cell.angle_alpha   90.00
_cell.angle_beta   90.00
_cell.angle_gamma   90.00
#
_symmetry.space_group_name_H-M   'P 1'
#
loop_
_entity.id
_entity.type
_entity.pdbx_description
1 polymer ?
#
loop_
_entity_poly.entity_id
_entity_poly.type
_entity_poly.pdbx_seq_one_letter_code
_entity_poly.pdbx_strand_id
1 'polypeptide(L)'
;DLVVEAVFEDMAVKKAVFAELERITRPDAILASNTSYLNINAIAASCTHPERVVGLHFFSPAHKMKLLEVVRTEGASPQALSTALGLARRLGKIAVVAGVCDGFIGNRIMSAYRAECDRMLVEGATPRLIDEAMTAYGFPMGLYAMQDLAGLDIGWAARKRRTAEHGRPDDYIEIADRL
;
A
#
# COMPACT_ATOMS: atom_id res chain seq x y z
N ASP A 1 -17.44 16.24 0.24
CA ASP A 1 -16.14 16.95 0.17
C ASP A 1 -14.99 16.02 -0.18
N LEU A 2 -14.84 14.88 0.49
CA LEU A 2 -13.85 13.85 0.15
C LEU A 2 -14.43 12.45 0.43
N VAL A 3 -14.14 11.47 -0.43
CA VAL A 3 -14.48 10.05 -0.24
C VAL A 3 -13.20 9.22 -0.19
N VAL A 4 -13.09 8.27 0.74
CA VAL A 4 -11.99 7.29 0.82
C VAL A 4 -12.53 5.91 0.49
N GLU A 5 -12.07 5.36 -0.62
CA GLU A 5 -12.33 3.99 -1.04
C GLU A 5 -11.39 3.03 -0.29
N ALA A 6 -11.96 2.01 0.34
CA ALA A 6 -11.25 0.96 1.08
C ALA A 6 -11.88 -0.43 0.87
N VAL A 7 -12.30 -0.72 -0.36
CA VAL A 7 -12.71 -2.06 -0.81
C VAL A 7 -11.50 -2.92 -1.16
N PHE A 8 -11.76 -4.17 -1.56
CA PHE A 8 -10.74 -5.17 -1.87
C PHE A 8 -9.66 -4.68 -2.84
N GLU A 9 -8.46 -5.25 -2.68
CA GLU A 9 -7.25 -4.90 -3.46
C GLU A 9 -7.29 -5.53 -4.86
N ASP A 10 -8.28 -5.12 -5.66
CA ASP A 10 -8.46 -5.54 -7.05
C ASP A 10 -8.71 -4.31 -7.94
N MET A 11 -7.99 -4.24 -9.07
CA MET A 11 -8.04 -3.09 -9.97
C MET A 11 -9.42 -2.92 -10.63
N ALA A 12 -10.07 -4.02 -11.04
CA ALA A 12 -11.37 -3.95 -11.69
C ALA A 12 -12.46 -3.51 -10.71
N VAL A 13 -12.44 -4.05 -9.50
CA VAL A 13 -13.35 -3.66 -8.41
C VAL A 13 -13.18 -2.19 -8.07
N LYS A 14 -11.94 -1.71 -7.88
CA LYS A 14 -11.69 -0.30 -7.56
C LYS A 14 -12.12 0.63 -8.70
N LYS A 15 -11.81 0.31 -9.96
CA LYS A 15 -12.26 1.11 -11.11
C LYS A 15 -13.79 1.20 -11.19
N ALA A 16 -14.49 0.10 -10.96
CA ALA A 16 -15.96 0.08 -10.93
C ALA A 16 -16.53 0.97 -9.80
N VAL A 17 -15.93 0.90 -8.60
CA VAL A 17 -16.30 1.76 -7.47
C VAL A 17 -16.05 3.23 -7.79
N PHE A 18 -14.89 3.57 -8.36
CA PHE A 18 -14.57 4.95 -8.73
C PHE A 18 -15.51 5.53 -9.79
N ALA A 19 -15.89 4.73 -10.80
CA ALA A 19 -16.89 5.15 -11.80
C ALA A 19 -18.24 5.47 -11.16
N GLU A 20 -18.70 4.65 -10.20
CA GLU A 20 -19.95 4.91 -9.47
C GLU A 20 -19.82 6.13 -8.54
N LEU A 21 -18.67 6.29 -7.87
CA LEU A 21 -18.40 7.46 -7.03
C LEU A 21 -18.44 8.77 -7.84
N GLU A 22 -17.88 8.82 -9.04
CA GLU A 22 -17.97 10.01 -9.90
C GLU A 22 -19.42 10.39 -10.24
N ARG A 23 -20.29 9.39 -10.45
CA ARG A 23 -21.70 9.61 -10.79
C ARG A 23 -22.51 10.20 -9.64
N ILE A 24 -22.21 9.80 -8.41
CA ILE A 24 -23.03 10.16 -7.23
C ILE A 24 -22.45 11.30 -6.39
N THR A 25 -21.16 11.59 -6.54
CA THR A 25 -20.50 12.67 -5.81
C THR A 25 -20.54 13.97 -6.61
N ARG A 26 -20.42 15.10 -5.90
CA ARG A 26 -20.30 16.39 -6.59
C ARG A 26 -19.03 16.44 -7.47
N PRO A 27 -19.02 17.21 -8.56
CA PRO A 27 -17.86 17.34 -9.45
C PRO A 27 -16.56 17.77 -8.74
N ASP A 28 -16.68 18.48 -7.62
CA ASP A 28 -15.57 19.01 -6.83
C ASP A 28 -15.10 18.09 -5.67
N ALA A 29 -15.75 16.94 -5.46
CA ALA A 29 -15.45 16.06 -4.34
C ALA A 29 -14.15 15.26 -4.57
N ILE A 30 -13.19 15.32 -3.65
CA ILE A 30 -11.95 14.55 -3.79
C ILE A 30 -12.23 13.04 -3.65
N LEU A 31 -11.67 12.23 -4.53
CA LEU A 31 -11.75 10.77 -4.47
C LEU A 31 -10.39 10.21 -4.09
N ALA A 32 -10.32 9.44 -3.01
CA ALA A 32 -9.08 8.85 -2.53
C ALA A 32 -9.17 7.33 -2.48
N SER A 33 -8.09 6.63 -2.82
CA SER A 33 -7.97 5.18 -2.60
C SER A 33 -7.04 4.89 -1.42
N ASN A 34 -7.44 3.93 -0.56
CA ASN A 34 -6.61 3.36 0.50
C ASN A 34 -5.77 2.15 0.02
N THR A 35 -5.70 1.89 -1.29
CA THR A 35 -4.87 0.81 -1.83
C THR A 35 -3.43 0.88 -1.31
N SER A 36 -2.80 -0.28 -1.13
CA SER A 36 -1.43 -0.41 -0.61
C SER A 36 -0.39 -0.67 -1.70
N TYR A 37 -0.82 -1.17 -2.85
CA TYR A 37 0.09 -1.54 -3.93
C TYR A 37 -0.42 -1.27 -5.36
N LEU A 38 -1.71 -1.00 -5.55
CA LEU A 38 -2.22 -0.78 -6.91
C LEU A 38 -1.78 0.58 -7.44
N ASN A 39 -1.57 0.63 -8.76
CA ASN A 39 -1.22 1.86 -9.45
C ASN A 39 -2.40 2.84 -9.46
N ILE A 40 -2.34 3.85 -8.59
CA ILE A 40 -3.41 4.87 -8.46
C ILE A 40 -3.53 5.72 -9.72
N ASN A 41 -2.47 5.90 -10.53
CA ASN A 41 -2.59 6.57 -11.83
C ASN A 41 -3.54 5.78 -12.75
N ALA A 42 -3.54 4.45 -12.69
CA ALA A 42 -4.44 3.63 -13.49
C ALA A 42 -5.90 3.73 -13.04
N ILE A 43 -6.14 3.96 -11.74
CA ILE A 43 -7.48 4.25 -11.17
C ILE A 43 -7.93 5.65 -11.59
N ALA A 44 -7.04 6.64 -11.45
CA ALA A 44 -7.32 8.02 -11.85
C ALA A 44 -7.64 8.11 -13.35
N ALA A 45 -6.88 7.43 -14.20
CA ALA A 45 -7.07 7.43 -15.66
C ALA A 45 -8.39 6.79 -16.12
N SER A 46 -9.08 6.01 -15.28
CA SER A 46 -10.43 5.53 -15.58
C SER A 46 -11.55 6.49 -15.16
N CYS A 47 -11.20 7.59 -14.48
CA CYS A 47 -12.13 8.62 -14.05
C CYS A 47 -12.25 9.72 -15.11
N THR A 48 -13.41 10.38 -15.17
CA THR A 48 -13.66 11.56 -16.02
C THR A 48 -12.87 12.77 -15.54
N HIS A 49 -12.71 12.91 -14.21
CA HIS A 49 -11.96 13.97 -13.55
C HIS A 49 -10.77 13.39 -12.79
N PRO A 50 -9.69 12.96 -13.48
CA PRO A 50 -8.52 12.35 -12.84
C PRO A 50 -7.81 13.30 -11.85
N GLU A 51 -7.93 14.61 -12.01
CA GLU A 51 -7.26 15.64 -11.22
C GLU A 51 -7.76 15.73 -9.75
N ARG A 52 -8.89 15.11 -9.44
CA ARG A 52 -9.44 15.00 -8.08
C ARG A 52 -9.15 13.65 -7.43
N VAL A 53 -8.36 12.78 -8.07
CA VAL A 53 -8.01 11.45 -7.57
C VAL A 53 -6.63 11.45 -6.89
N VAL A 54 -6.57 10.98 -5.65
CA VAL A 54 -5.32 10.85 -4.86
C VAL A 54 -5.28 9.50 -4.12
N GLY A 55 -4.14 9.15 -3.53
CA GLY A 55 -4.06 8.06 -2.56
C GLY A 55 -4.04 8.57 -1.12
N LEU A 56 -4.72 7.85 -0.25
CA LEU A 56 -4.66 8.01 1.21
C LEU A 56 -4.41 6.64 1.83
N HIS A 57 -3.15 6.22 1.84
CA HIS A 57 -2.77 4.90 2.33
C HIS A 57 -2.57 4.95 3.86
N PHE A 58 -3.56 4.41 4.57
CA PHE A 58 -3.56 4.25 6.01
C PHE A 58 -2.90 2.93 6.43
N PHE A 59 -2.16 2.97 7.53
CA PHE A 59 -1.53 1.79 8.11
C PHE A 59 -2.47 1.13 9.13
N SER A 60 -2.62 -0.19 9.07
CA SER A 60 -3.48 -0.94 10.00
C SER A 60 -2.81 -1.10 11.38
N PRO A 61 -3.54 -0.95 12.50
CA PRO A 61 -4.91 -0.45 12.61
C PRO A 61 -4.99 1.07 12.38
N ALA A 62 -5.85 1.49 11.44
CA ALA A 62 -5.89 2.88 10.95
C ALA A 62 -6.15 3.93 12.05
N HIS A 63 -6.81 3.58 13.15
CA HIS A 63 -7.07 4.49 14.27
C HIS A 63 -5.88 4.64 15.23
N LYS A 64 -4.95 3.67 15.27
CA LYS A 64 -3.76 3.70 16.14
C LYS A 64 -2.52 4.20 15.41
N MET A 65 -2.33 3.79 14.16
CA MET A 65 -1.14 4.13 13.41
C MET A 65 -1.11 5.62 13.06
N LYS A 66 0.04 6.27 13.29
CA LYS A 66 0.20 7.71 13.10
C LYS A 66 0.48 8.10 11.65
N LEU A 67 1.18 7.25 10.90
CA LEU A 67 1.59 7.54 9.52
C LEU A 67 0.39 7.48 8.56
N LEU A 68 0.38 8.40 7.60
CA LEU A 68 -0.51 8.38 6.44
C LEU A 68 0.31 8.77 5.21
N GLU A 69 0.35 7.88 4.24
CA GLU A 69 0.96 8.17 2.94
C GLU A 69 -0.08 8.84 2.04
N VAL A 70 0.17 10.11 1.72
CA VAL A 70 -0.61 10.87 0.75
C VAL A 70 0.03 10.68 -0.61
N VAL A 71 -0.51 9.77 -1.41
CA VAL A 71 0.06 9.39 -2.71
C VAL A 71 -0.45 10.34 -3.78
N ARG A 72 0.46 11.11 -4.38
CA ARG A 72 0.17 12.07 -5.44
C ARG A 72 0.17 11.36 -6.79
N THR A 73 -1.00 11.27 -7.43
CA THR A 73 -1.11 10.84 -8.83
C THR A 73 -0.52 11.90 -9.76
N GLU A 74 -0.17 11.52 -10.98
CA GLU A 74 0.43 12.45 -11.96
C GLU A 74 -0.47 13.64 -12.31
N GLY A 75 -1.79 13.41 -12.37
CA GLY A 75 -2.78 14.43 -12.68
C GLY A 75 -3.34 15.18 -11.47
N ALA A 76 -3.01 14.80 -10.23
CA ALA A 76 -3.62 15.37 -9.04
C ALA A 76 -3.47 16.89 -8.97
N SER A 77 -4.59 17.59 -8.83
CA SER A 77 -4.63 19.03 -8.63
C SER A 77 -4.01 19.44 -7.29
N PRO A 78 -3.45 20.65 -7.17
CA PRO A 78 -2.99 21.20 -5.90
C PRO A 78 -4.10 21.22 -4.83
N GLN A 79 -5.35 21.43 -5.23
CA GLN A 79 -6.50 21.40 -4.34
C GLN A 79 -6.76 20.01 -3.77
N ALA A 80 -6.70 18.95 -4.59
CA ALA A 80 -6.88 17.57 -4.14
C ALA A 80 -5.80 17.19 -3.12
N LEU A 81 -4.54 17.51 -3.41
CA LEU A 81 -3.42 17.26 -2.51
C LEU A 81 -3.54 18.06 -1.20
N SER A 82 -3.86 19.35 -1.28
CA SER A 82 -4.08 20.21 -0.11
C SER A 82 -5.21 19.70 0.78
N THR A 83 -6.32 19.25 0.18
CA THR A 83 -7.47 18.69 0.90
C THR A 83 -7.09 17.38 1.60
N ALA A 84 -6.34 16.50 0.93
CA ALA A 84 -5.85 15.25 1.51
C ALA A 84 -4.92 15.50 2.71
N LEU A 85 -3.99 16.45 2.60
CA LEU A 85 -3.12 16.88 3.70
C LEU A 85 -3.91 17.52 4.85
N GLY A 86 -4.92 18.32 4.52
CA GLY A 86 -5.84 18.91 5.49
C GLY A 86 -6.61 17.85 6.28
N LEU A 87 -7.08 16.79 5.62
CA LEU A 87 -7.72 15.65 6.27
C LEU A 87 -6.72 14.94 7.21
N ALA A 88 -5.51 14.64 6.74
CA ALA A 88 -4.49 14.00 7.55
C ALA A 88 -4.23 14.77 8.85
N ARG A 89 -4.09 16.11 8.75
CA ARG A 89 -3.92 16.99 9.90
C ARG A 89 -5.09 16.94 10.87
N ARG A 90 -6.33 16.99 10.35
CA ARG A 90 -7.56 16.89 11.17
C ARG A 90 -7.67 15.56 11.91
N LEU A 91 -7.19 14.48 11.30
CA LEU A 91 -7.16 13.14 11.89
C LEU A 91 -5.98 12.91 12.85
N GLY A 92 -5.12 13.91 13.07
CA GLY A 92 -3.92 13.77 13.90
C GLY A 92 -2.87 12.83 13.30
N LYS A 93 -2.90 12.62 11.98
CA LYS A 93 -1.94 11.79 11.25
C LYS A 93 -0.68 12.58 10.87
N ILE A 94 0.44 11.88 10.80
CA ILE A 94 1.69 12.36 10.25
C ILE A 94 1.66 12.04 8.75
N ALA A 95 1.39 13.06 7.93
CA ALA A 95 1.30 12.91 6.49
C ALA A 95 2.69 12.95 5.84
N VAL A 96 2.97 12.00 4.94
CA VAL A 96 4.11 12.04 4.03
C VAL A 96 3.60 11.98 2.60
N VAL A 97 4.15 12.83 1.71
CA VAL A 97 3.74 12.83 0.30
C VAL A 97 4.60 11.83 -0.46
N ALA A 98 3.95 10.88 -1.13
CA ALA A 98 4.59 9.86 -1.95
C ALA A 98 4.24 10.04 -3.44
N GLY A 99 5.12 9.60 -4.33
CA GLY A 99 4.76 9.34 -5.73
C GLY A 99 4.14 7.95 -5.89
N VAL A 100 3.46 7.73 -7.00
CA VAL A 100 2.91 6.40 -7.33
C VAL A 100 4.05 5.45 -7.71
N CYS A 101 4.24 4.40 -6.92
CA CYS A 101 5.11 3.26 -7.22
C CYS A 101 4.68 2.05 -6.38
N ASP A 102 5.14 0.85 -6.73
CA ASP A 102 4.80 -0.37 -6.00
C ASP A 102 5.23 -0.26 -4.52
N GLY A 103 4.24 -0.33 -3.62
CA GLY A 103 4.43 -0.21 -2.18
C GLY A 103 4.78 1.19 -1.67
N PHE A 104 4.67 2.23 -2.50
CA PHE A 104 4.90 3.63 -2.14
C PHE A 104 6.23 3.86 -1.39
N ILE A 105 6.17 4.19 -0.09
CA ILE A 105 7.35 4.40 0.74
C ILE A 105 7.52 3.21 1.70
N GLY A 106 6.58 3.02 2.62
CA GLY A 106 6.70 2.06 3.72
C GLY A 106 6.78 0.62 3.24
N ASN A 107 5.85 0.19 2.39
CA ASN A 107 5.82 -1.19 1.89
C ASN A 107 7.01 -1.47 0.95
N ARG A 108 7.48 -0.44 0.22
CA ARG A 108 8.66 -0.54 -0.63
C ARG A 108 9.95 -0.73 0.18
N ILE A 109 10.12 0.03 1.26
CA ILE A 109 11.23 -0.16 2.22
C ILE A 109 11.15 -1.55 2.86
N MET A 110 9.94 -1.95 3.27
CA MET A 110 9.70 -3.29 3.83
C MET A 110 10.10 -4.40 2.89
N SER A 111 9.72 -4.28 1.62
CA SER A 111 10.04 -5.27 0.60
C SER A 111 11.55 -5.43 0.40
N ALA A 112 12.33 -4.35 0.55
CA ALA A 112 13.78 -4.39 0.42
C ALA A 112 14.44 -5.21 1.53
N TYR A 113 14.16 -4.93 2.82
CA TYR A 113 14.76 -5.73 3.90
C TYR A 113 14.16 -7.14 4.00
N ARG A 114 12.92 -7.32 3.54
CA ARG A 114 12.32 -8.66 3.40
C ARG A 114 13.12 -9.55 2.45
N ALA A 115 13.59 -9.02 1.32
CA ALA A 115 14.36 -9.82 0.38
C ALA A 115 15.62 -10.41 1.04
N GLU A 116 16.31 -9.63 1.87
CA GLU A 116 17.47 -10.12 2.63
C GLU A 116 17.08 -11.13 3.72
N CYS A 117 15.94 -10.94 4.38
CA CYS A 117 15.41 -11.92 5.32
C CYS A 117 15.09 -13.25 4.63
N ASP A 118 14.45 -13.21 3.48
CA ASP A 118 14.10 -14.39 2.71
C ASP A 118 15.38 -15.12 2.22
N ARG A 119 16.45 -14.40 1.86
CA ARG A 119 17.77 -15.00 1.55
C ARG A 119 18.36 -15.73 2.76
N MET A 120 18.31 -15.14 3.94
CA MET A 120 18.77 -15.79 5.17
C MET A 120 18.01 -17.10 5.45
N LEU A 121 16.73 -17.21 5.09
CA LEU A 121 15.99 -18.47 5.18
C LEU A 121 16.58 -19.56 4.27
N VAL A 122 16.93 -19.21 3.03
CA VAL A 122 17.54 -20.14 2.06
C VAL A 122 18.95 -20.56 2.51
N GLU A 123 19.65 -19.70 3.24
CA GLU A 123 20.96 -19.97 3.84
C GLU A 123 20.90 -20.80 5.13
N GLY A 124 19.70 -21.12 5.63
CA GLY A 124 19.48 -22.03 6.76
C GLY A 124 19.06 -21.35 8.06
N ALA A 125 18.83 -20.04 8.07
CA ALA A 125 18.20 -19.39 9.21
C ALA A 125 16.73 -19.83 9.33
N THR A 126 16.20 -19.80 10.55
CA THR A 126 14.76 -20.03 10.79
C THR A 126 14.05 -18.68 10.89
N PRO A 127 12.73 -18.59 10.60
CA PRO A 127 11.97 -17.35 10.78
C PRO A 127 12.14 -16.74 12.17
N ARG A 128 12.14 -17.59 13.21
CA ARG A 128 12.37 -17.20 14.60
C ARG A 128 13.73 -16.52 14.82
N LEU A 129 14.81 -17.08 14.25
CA LEU A 129 16.15 -16.49 14.41
C LEU A 129 16.24 -15.10 13.78
N ILE A 130 15.59 -14.91 12.62
CA ILE A 130 15.55 -13.61 11.93
C ILE A 130 14.73 -12.60 12.76
N ASP A 131 13.55 -13.00 13.24
CA ASP A 131 12.70 -12.14 14.07
C ASP A 131 13.37 -11.73 15.38
N GLU A 132 14.07 -12.65 16.04
CA GLU A 132 14.86 -12.39 17.25
C GLU A 132 16.01 -11.41 16.96
N ALA A 133 16.72 -11.56 15.84
CA ALA A 133 17.77 -10.63 15.45
C ALA A 133 17.24 -9.22 15.16
N MET A 134 16.11 -9.11 14.45
CA MET A 134 15.47 -7.82 14.16
C MET A 134 15.00 -7.11 15.44
N THR A 135 14.39 -7.85 16.36
CA THR A 135 13.93 -7.28 17.64
C THR A 135 15.10 -6.90 18.54
N ALA A 136 16.17 -7.70 18.60
CA ALA A 136 17.40 -7.36 19.30
C ALA A 136 18.08 -6.10 18.73
N TYR A 137 17.97 -5.86 17.43
CA TYR A 137 18.45 -4.64 16.78
C TYR A 137 17.61 -3.40 17.15
N GLY A 138 16.33 -3.57 17.47
CA GLY A 138 15.43 -2.50 17.90
C GLY A 138 14.14 -2.37 17.09
N PHE A 139 13.84 -3.30 16.17
CA PHE A 139 12.51 -3.36 15.57
C PHE A 139 11.47 -3.73 16.63
N PRO A 140 10.26 -3.12 16.60
CA PRO A 140 9.20 -3.45 17.55
C PRO A 140 8.63 -4.87 17.35
N MET A 141 8.84 -5.46 16.16
CA MET A 141 8.37 -6.78 15.79
C MET A 141 9.28 -7.34 14.68
N GLY A 142 9.51 -8.64 14.69
CA GLY A 142 10.19 -9.34 13.60
C GLY A 142 9.35 -9.37 12.32
N LEU A 143 10.01 -9.51 11.17
CA LEU A 143 9.35 -9.50 9.87
C LEU A 143 8.34 -10.65 9.72
N TYR A 144 8.67 -11.86 10.15
CA TYR A 144 7.81 -13.03 9.95
C TYR A 144 6.65 -13.04 10.94
N ALA A 145 6.89 -12.68 12.21
CA ALA A 145 5.83 -12.42 13.18
C ALA A 145 4.84 -11.36 12.69
N MET A 146 5.33 -10.30 12.02
CA MET A 146 4.46 -9.29 11.40
C MET A 146 3.66 -9.86 10.23
N GLN A 147 4.25 -10.73 9.40
CA GLN A 147 3.52 -11.41 8.31
C GLN A 147 2.43 -12.35 8.84
N ASP A 148 2.73 -13.10 9.90
CA ASP A 148 1.75 -13.97 10.56
C ASP A 148 0.57 -13.16 11.11
N LEU A 149 0.85 -11.99 11.72
CA LEU A 149 -0.17 -11.09 12.21
C LEU A 149 -1.01 -10.46 11.08
N ALA A 150 -0.38 -10.13 9.95
CA ALA A 150 -1.05 -9.51 8.81
C ALA A 150 -1.92 -10.50 8.02
N GLY A 151 -1.50 -11.77 7.94
CA GLY A 151 -2.09 -12.80 7.10
C GLY A 151 -1.19 -13.16 5.92
N LEU A 152 -0.81 -14.44 5.84
CA LEU A 152 0.09 -14.94 4.79
C LEU A 152 -0.58 -14.97 3.40
N ASP A 153 -1.91 -15.11 3.38
CA ASP A 153 -2.76 -15.05 2.20
C ASP A 153 -2.69 -13.69 1.49
N ILE A 154 -2.64 -12.59 2.25
CA ILE A 154 -2.46 -11.23 1.72
C ILE A 154 -1.09 -11.13 1.03
N GLY A 155 -0.03 -11.62 1.68
CA GLY A 155 1.31 -11.63 1.11
C GLY A 155 1.41 -12.48 -0.15
N TRP A 156 0.75 -13.64 -0.17
CA TRP A 156 0.69 -14.53 -1.34
C TRP A 156 -0.05 -13.89 -2.52
N ALA A 157 -1.21 -13.28 -2.28
CA ALA A 157 -1.97 -12.56 -3.31
C ALA A 157 -1.15 -11.42 -3.93
N ALA A 158 -0.42 -10.66 -3.12
CA ALA A 158 0.47 -9.60 -3.59
C ALA A 158 1.60 -10.14 -4.48
N ARG A 159 2.27 -11.24 -4.09
CA ARG A 159 3.34 -11.86 -4.89
C ARG A 159 2.81 -12.42 -6.21
N LYS A 160 1.66 -13.10 -6.20
CA LYS A 160 1.02 -13.64 -7.42
C LYS A 160 0.69 -12.53 -8.43
N ARG A 161 0.12 -11.42 -7.96
CA ARG A 161 -0.18 -10.24 -8.80
C ARG A 161 1.10 -9.66 -9.41
N ARG A 162 2.12 -9.40 -8.57
CA ARG A 162 3.40 -8.85 -9.02
C ARG A 162 4.09 -9.75 -10.07
N THR A 163 4.06 -11.07 -9.86
CA THR A 163 4.58 -12.03 -10.84
C THR A 163 3.82 -11.99 -12.16
N ALA A 164 2.51 -11.81 -12.15
CA ALA A 164 1.73 -11.66 -13.38
C ALA A 164 2.03 -10.34 -14.12
N GLU A 165 2.30 -9.26 -13.38
CA GLU A 165 2.57 -7.92 -13.94
C GLU A 165 4.02 -7.74 -14.44
N HIS A 166 5.00 -8.33 -13.76
CA HIS A 166 6.43 -8.06 -13.97
C HIS A 166 7.29 -9.30 -14.20
N GLY A 167 6.69 -10.49 -14.17
CA GLY A 167 7.44 -11.76 -14.16
C GLY A 167 8.02 -12.07 -12.77
N ARG A 168 8.67 -13.23 -12.67
CA ARG A 168 9.46 -13.58 -11.48
C ARG A 168 10.89 -13.06 -11.66
N PRO A 169 11.47 -12.39 -10.66
CA PRO A 169 12.89 -12.11 -10.66
C PRO A 169 13.70 -13.40 -10.54
N ASP A 170 14.95 -13.38 -11.01
CA ASP A 170 15.84 -14.56 -10.98
C ASP A 170 16.15 -15.04 -9.56
N ASP A 171 16.15 -14.13 -8.58
CA ASP A 171 16.38 -14.42 -7.16
C ASP A 171 15.07 -14.65 -6.38
N TYR A 172 13.98 -15.01 -7.05
CA TYR A 172 12.70 -15.25 -6.41
C TYR A 172 12.72 -16.47 -5.46
N ILE A 173 12.37 -16.25 -4.20
CA ILE A 173 12.35 -17.29 -3.16
C ILE A 173 10.93 -17.82 -2.99
N GLU A 174 10.73 -19.09 -3.34
CA GLU A 174 9.40 -19.73 -3.36
C GLU A 174 8.92 -20.24 -2.00
N ILE A 175 9.72 -20.15 -0.94
CA ILE A 175 9.40 -20.73 0.38
C ILE A 175 8.01 -20.27 0.83
N ALA A 176 7.75 -18.96 0.81
CA ALA A 176 6.48 -18.40 1.25
C ALA A 176 5.28 -18.73 0.34
N ASP A 177 5.50 -19.24 -0.88
CA ASP A 177 4.43 -19.65 -1.80
C ASP A 177 3.98 -21.10 -1.58
N ARG A 178 4.73 -21.86 -0.77
CA ARG A 178 4.48 -23.28 -0.48
C ARG A 178 3.94 -23.53 0.94
N LEU A 179 3.74 -22.46 1.71
CA LEU A 179 3.18 -22.48 3.06
C LEU A 179 1.65 -22.39 3.05
#